data_AF-A0A847IZ63-F1
#
_entry.id   AF-A0A847IZ63-F1
#
_cell.length_a   1.000
_cell.length_b   1.000
_cell.length_c   1.000
_cell.angle_alpha   90.00
_cell.angle_beta   90.00
_cell.angle_gamma   90.00
#
_symmetry.space_group_name_H-M   'P 1'
#
loop_
_entity.id
_entity.type
_entity.pdbx_description
1 polymer ?
#
loop_
_entity_poly.entity_id
_entity_poly.type
_entity_poly.pdbx_seq_one_letter_code
_entity_poly.pdbx_strand_id
1 'polypeptide(L)'
;MKGLTLEIKPLEGFGELEFGSTPDEAIRYLGEPTEEEFIEEDDDFDESMIQYFDDHGISIFYEEVDGLFLSNVETENPETILFGAKVFELTIDEVINLMKENGYSDYEIEEIDLEDNEEEKGQWLIFDDALIDFLFEEGKLSNINWGAPLDDDDYYYDDED
;
A
#
# COMPACT_ATOMS: atom_id res chain seq x y z
N MET A 1 20.65 7.12 -12.52
CA MET A 1 19.37 6.55 -12.10
C MET A 1 19.71 5.40 -11.16
N LYS A 2 19.42 5.55 -9.86
CA LYS A 2 19.26 4.37 -9.01
C LYS A 2 18.09 3.58 -9.61
N GLY A 3 18.16 2.25 -9.58
CA GLY A 3 17.08 1.42 -10.11
C GLY A 3 15.83 1.55 -9.22
N LEU A 4 14.67 1.29 -9.81
CA LEU A 4 13.40 1.10 -9.09
C LEU A 4 13.63 0.12 -7.93
N THR A 5 13.26 0.53 -6.73
CA THR A 5 13.34 -0.31 -5.53
C THR A 5 11.93 -0.47 -4.96
N LEU A 6 11.44 -1.70 -4.91
CA LEU A 6 10.14 -2.07 -4.37
C LEU A 6 10.29 -2.47 -2.90
N GLU A 7 10.88 -1.58 -2.12
CA GLU A 7 11.08 -1.79 -0.68
C GLU A 7 10.00 -1.02 0.08
N ILE A 8 9.10 -1.75 0.73
CA ILE A 8 8.10 -1.19 1.64
C ILE A 8 8.83 -0.65 2.87
N LYS A 9 8.50 0.59 3.22
CA LYS A 9 8.90 1.22 4.49
C LYS A 9 7.62 1.51 5.27
N PRO A 10 7.28 0.67 6.25
CA PRO A 10 6.01 0.84 6.98
C PRO A 10 5.84 2.25 7.53
N LEU A 11 4.64 2.81 7.37
CA LEU A 11 4.28 4.18 7.77
C LEU A 11 5.04 5.30 7.03
N GLU A 12 5.97 5.00 6.13
CA GLU A 12 6.76 6.00 5.40
C GLU A 12 6.44 6.03 3.90
N GLY A 13 6.24 4.87 3.25
CA GLY A 13 5.96 4.76 1.82
C GLY A 13 6.66 3.55 1.18
N PHE A 14 7.23 3.71 -0.02
CA PHE A 14 8.08 2.68 -0.63
C PHE A 14 9.14 3.23 -1.58
N GLY A 15 10.31 2.62 -1.58
CA GLY A 15 11.41 3.03 -2.45
C GLY A 15 11.81 4.49 -2.22
N GLU A 16 11.56 5.36 -3.21
CA GLU A 16 11.76 6.82 -3.11
C GLU A 16 10.44 7.61 -2.95
N LEU A 17 9.27 6.95 -2.96
CA LEU A 17 7.98 7.57 -2.70
C LEU A 17 7.65 7.51 -1.21
N GLU A 18 7.10 8.61 -0.71
CA GLU A 18 6.64 8.78 0.67
C GLU A 18 5.13 9.03 0.68
N PHE A 19 4.44 8.63 1.75
CA PHE A 19 3.05 9.06 1.97
C PHE A 19 2.97 10.58 1.96
N GLY A 20 1.90 11.11 1.37
CA GLY A 20 1.80 12.56 1.08
C GLY A 20 2.42 13.00 -0.26
N SER A 21 3.05 12.10 -1.02
CA SER A 21 3.53 12.43 -2.38
C SER A 21 2.37 12.70 -3.34
N THR A 22 2.61 13.56 -4.33
CA THR A 22 1.63 13.87 -5.38
C THR A 22 1.63 12.82 -6.52
N PRO A 23 0.56 12.74 -7.33
CA PRO A 23 0.55 11.89 -8.53
C PRO A 23 1.72 12.14 -9.50
N ASP A 24 2.11 13.41 -9.67
CA ASP A 24 3.26 13.78 -10.51
C ASP A 24 4.60 13.26 -9.95
N GLU A 25 4.71 13.04 -8.64
CA GLU A 25 5.89 12.44 -8.01
C GLU A 25 5.95 10.94 -8.26
N ALA A 26 4.80 10.25 -8.17
CA ALA A 26 4.70 8.86 -8.55
C ALA A 26 5.08 8.66 -10.02
N ILE A 27 4.58 9.50 -10.94
CA ILE A 27 4.93 9.44 -12.37
C ILE A 27 6.44 9.62 -12.58
N ARG A 28 7.06 10.56 -11.86
CA ARG A 28 8.50 10.79 -11.94
C ARG A 28 9.33 9.59 -11.48
N TYR A 29 8.81 8.79 -10.55
CA TYR A 29 9.50 7.63 -9.98
C TYR A 29 9.23 6.33 -10.76
N LEU A 30 7.96 6.05 -11.06
CA LEU A 30 7.47 4.80 -11.66
C LEU A 30 7.32 4.87 -13.18
N GLY A 31 7.25 6.08 -13.76
CA GLY A 31 6.86 6.28 -15.15
C GLY A 31 5.38 6.56 -15.29
N GLU A 32 4.85 6.51 -16.51
CA GLU A 32 3.43 6.75 -16.75
C GLU A 32 2.58 5.59 -16.21
N PRO A 33 1.45 5.83 -15.52
CA PRO A 33 0.53 4.78 -15.15
C PRO A 33 -0.10 4.14 -16.39
N THR A 34 -0.48 2.88 -16.24
CA THR A 34 -1.26 2.15 -17.24
C THR A 34 -2.69 2.71 -17.32
N GLU A 35 -3.25 3.07 -16.17
CA GLU A 35 -4.60 3.62 -16.03
C GLU A 35 -4.67 4.58 -14.84
N GLU A 36 -5.53 5.59 -14.96
CA GLU A 36 -5.89 6.50 -13.88
C GLU A 36 -7.42 6.46 -13.72
N GLU A 37 -7.89 6.22 -12.51
CA GLU A 37 -9.31 6.19 -12.16
C GLU A 37 -9.61 7.29 -11.15
N PHE A 38 -10.64 8.09 -11.42
CA PHE A 38 -11.15 9.11 -10.51
C PHE A 38 -12.47 8.60 -9.94
N ILE A 39 -12.58 8.60 -8.62
CA ILE A 39 -13.75 8.13 -7.89
C ILE A 39 -14.45 9.37 -7.33
N GLU A 40 -15.58 9.71 -7.94
CA GLU A 40 -16.48 10.75 -7.45
C GLU A 40 -17.37 10.14 -6.35
N GLU A 41 -17.14 10.48 -5.08
CA GLU A 41 -18.07 10.12 -4.01
C GLU A 41 -19.28 11.08 -4.00
N ASP A 42 -20.49 10.52 -4.11
CA ASP A 42 -21.74 11.30 -4.13
C ASP A 42 -21.92 12.07 -2.78
N ASP A 43 -21.80 13.39 -2.90
CA ASP A 43 -22.52 14.43 -2.13
C ASP A 43 -21.86 15.06 -0.88
N ASP A 44 -20.63 14.73 -0.44
CA ASP A 44 -19.90 15.51 0.60
C ASP A 44 -18.42 15.09 0.87
N PHE A 45 -17.78 14.28 0.03
CA PHE A 45 -16.43 13.75 0.28
C PHE A 45 -15.43 14.06 -0.84
N ASP A 46 -14.18 14.22 -0.43
CA ASP A 46 -13.05 14.65 -1.24
C ASP A 46 -12.77 13.68 -2.41
N GLU A 47 -12.34 14.19 -3.57
CA GLU A 47 -12.03 13.37 -4.76
C GLU A 47 -10.95 12.34 -4.41
N SER A 48 -11.20 11.06 -4.69
CA SER A 48 -10.14 10.04 -4.62
C SER A 48 -9.70 9.61 -6.01
N MET A 49 -8.41 9.29 -6.14
CA MET A 49 -7.81 8.89 -7.41
C MET A 49 -6.99 7.62 -7.20
N ILE A 50 -6.96 6.76 -8.20
CA ILE A 50 -6.09 5.59 -8.25
C ILE A 50 -5.22 5.65 -9.49
N GLN A 51 -3.91 5.44 -9.33
CA GLN A 51 -2.98 5.19 -10.43
C GLN A 51 -2.56 3.72 -10.43
N TYR A 52 -2.77 3.07 -11.57
CA TYR A 52 -2.40 1.68 -11.78
C TYR A 52 -1.08 1.61 -12.56
N PHE A 53 -0.08 0.93 -12.00
CA PHE A 53 1.22 0.68 -12.62
C PHE A 53 1.42 -0.83 -12.83
N ASP A 54 0.62 -1.42 -13.71
CA ASP A 54 0.58 -2.88 -13.97
C ASP A 54 1.95 -3.50 -14.29
N ASP A 55 2.80 -2.79 -15.04
CA ASP A 55 4.17 -3.23 -15.35
C ASP A 55 5.05 -3.39 -14.09
N HIS A 56 4.60 -2.82 -12.97
CA HIS A 56 5.22 -2.89 -11.66
C HIS A 56 4.36 -3.62 -10.63
N GLY A 57 3.14 -4.06 -10.96
CA GLY A 57 2.22 -4.68 -10.00
C GLY A 57 1.97 -3.80 -8.79
N ILE A 58 1.78 -2.49 -9.01
CA ILE A 58 1.54 -1.48 -7.98
C ILE A 58 0.28 -0.69 -8.33
N SER A 59 -0.57 -0.45 -7.35
CA SER A 59 -1.63 0.56 -7.41
C SER A 59 -1.38 1.59 -6.30
N ILE A 60 -1.55 2.87 -6.63
CA ILE A 60 -1.41 3.96 -5.67
C ILE A 60 -2.74 4.66 -5.53
N PHE A 61 -3.19 4.80 -4.28
CA PHE A 61 -4.42 5.47 -3.90
C PHE A 61 -4.10 6.86 -3.38
N TYR A 62 -4.90 7.82 -3.82
CA TYR A 62 -4.78 9.22 -3.44
C TYR A 62 -6.11 9.69 -2.86
N GLU A 63 -6.02 10.44 -1.77
CA GLU A 63 -7.14 11.15 -1.17
C GLU A 63 -6.96 12.64 -1.38
N GLU A 64 -8.07 13.34 -1.63
CA GLU A 64 -8.09 14.80 -1.64
C GLU A 64 -8.35 15.31 -0.22
N VAL A 65 -7.57 16.30 0.22
CA VAL A 65 -7.84 17.07 1.45
C VAL A 65 -7.64 18.55 1.15
N ASP A 66 -6.46 18.87 0.62
CA ASP A 66 -6.08 20.17 0.04
C ASP A 66 -5.34 19.97 -1.31
N GLY A 67 -5.71 18.89 -2.02
CA GLY A 67 -5.02 18.32 -3.16
C GLY A 67 -4.88 16.79 -3.03
N LEU A 68 -4.55 16.11 -4.13
CA LEU A 68 -4.38 14.66 -4.14
C LEU A 68 -3.04 14.25 -3.53
N PHE A 69 -3.10 13.45 -2.47
CA PHE A 69 -1.94 12.96 -1.74
C PHE A 69 -1.96 11.45 -1.62
N LEU A 70 -0.79 10.82 -1.80
CA LEU A 70 -0.60 9.38 -1.67
C LEU A 70 -0.96 8.95 -0.25
N SER A 71 -2.06 8.21 -0.10
CA SER A 71 -2.58 7.72 1.18
C SER A 71 -2.24 6.25 1.41
N ASN A 72 -2.43 5.44 0.37
CA ASN A 72 -2.22 3.99 0.42
C ASN A 72 -1.52 3.49 -0.85
N VAL A 73 -0.81 2.38 -0.71
CA VAL A 73 -0.24 1.65 -1.82
C VAL A 73 -0.64 0.19 -1.70
N GLU A 74 -0.93 -0.41 -2.84
CA GLU A 74 -1.17 -1.82 -2.98
C GLU A 74 -0.12 -2.43 -3.92
N THR A 75 0.31 -3.66 -3.63
CA THR A 75 1.18 -4.39 -4.54
C THR A 75 0.90 -5.89 -4.56
N GLU A 76 1.00 -6.44 -5.77
CA GLU A 76 1.03 -7.88 -6.05
C GLU A 76 2.40 -8.31 -6.61
N ASN A 77 3.42 -7.43 -6.54
CA ASN A 77 4.72 -7.68 -7.16
C ASN A 77 5.56 -8.69 -6.36
N PRO A 78 5.92 -9.86 -6.92
CA PRO A 78 6.70 -10.89 -6.22
C PRO A 78 8.12 -10.47 -5.81
N GLU A 79 8.67 -9.40 -6.39
CA GLU A 79 10.00 -8.87 -6.06
C GLU A 79 9.96 -7.84 -4.91
N THR A 80 8.79 -7.61 -4.31
CA THR A 80 8.63 -6.70 -3.17
C THR A 80 9.48 -7.13 -1.99
N ILE A 81 10.18 -6.16 -1.40
CA ILE A 81 11.05 -6.31 -0.25
C ILE A 81 10.40 -5.66 0.97
N LEU A 82 10.35 -6.37 2.08
CA LEU A 82 9.99 -5.83 3.40
C LEU A 82 11.08 -6.23 4.39
N PHE A 83 11.70 -5.25 5.05
CA PHE A 83 12.83 -5.45 5.97
C PHE A 83 13.96 -6.33 5.40
N GLY A 84 14.25 -6.18 4.10
CA GLY A 84 15.29 -6.94 3.41
C GLY A 84 14.89 -8.37 2.97
N ALA A 85 13.66 -8.82 3.22
CA ALA A 85 13.15 -10.11 2.78
C ALA A 85 12.23 -9.97 1.56
N LYS A 86 12.27 -10.93 0.63
CA LYS A 86 11.27 -11.09 -0.44
C LYS A 86 9.97 -11.60 0.17
N VAL A 87 9.07 -10.68 0.49
CA VAL A 87 7.91 -10.96 1.35
C VAL A 87 6.92 -11.96 0.73
N PHE A 88 6.79 -11.95 -0.59
CA PHE A 88 5.95 -12.90 -1.34
C PHE A 88 6.47 -14.35 -1.33
N GLU A 89 7.72 -14.58 -0.92
CA GLU A 89 8.26 -15.93 -0.73
C GLU A 89 7.96 -16.50 0.67
N LEU A 90 7.36 -15.70 1.57
CA LEU A 90 7.14 -16.06 2.96
C LEU A 90 5.75 -16.64 3.19
N THR A 91 5.68 -17.57 4.14
CA THR A 91 4.42 -18.01 4.74
C THR A 91 3.86 -16.98 5.72
N ILE A 92 2.58 -17.09 6.07
CA ILE A 92 1.94 -16.20 7.05
C ILE A 92 2.70 -16.16 8.40
N ASP A 93 3.16 -17.31 8.90
CA ASP A 93 3.96 -17.39 10.14
C ASP A 93 5.31 -16.69 10.01
N GLU A 94 5.93 -16.74 8.82
CA GLU A 94 7.21 -16.07 8.56
C GLU A 94 7.03 -14.55 8.45
N VAL A 95 5.95 -14.06 7.83
CA VAL A 95 5.59 -12.64 7.82
C VAL A 95 5.33 -12.13 9.24
N ILE A 96 4.57 -12.89 10.05
CA ILE A 96 4.32 -12.55 11.46
C ILE A 96 5.62 -12.41 12.24
N ASN A 97 6.56 -13.33 12.05
CA ASN A 97 7.86 -13.25 12.73
C ASN A 97 8.70 -12.08 12.23
N LEU A 98 8.72 -11.83 10.91
CA LEU A 98 9.42 -10.70 10.31
C LEU A 98 8.94 -9.36 10.87
N MET A 99 7.62 -9.16 10.94
CA MET A 99 7.02 -7.95 11.51
C MET A 99 7.39 -7.78 12.99
N LYS A 100 7.27 -8.85 13.78
CA LYS A 100 7.62 -8.84 15.22
C LYS A 100 9.08 -8.52 15.48
N GLU A 101 9.99 -9.06 14.67
CA GLU A 101 11.43 -8.77 14.78
C GLU A 101 11.76 -7.30 14.49
N ASN A 102 10.90 -6.61 13.74
CA ASN A 102 11.04 -5.20 13.39
C ASN A 102 10.14 -4.26 14.21
N GLY A 103 9.49 -4.77 15.26
CA GLY A 103 8.78 -3.96 16.26
C GLY A 103 7.26 -3.88 16.10
N TYR A 104 6.68 -4.57 15.12
CA TYR A 104 5.24 -4.61 14.85
C TYR A 104 4.66 -5.93 15.34
N SER A 105 3.77 -5.88 16.33
CA SER A 105 3.29 -7.08 17.02
C SER A 105 1.80 -7.08 17.33
N ASP A 106 1.11 -5.95 17.10
CA ASP A 106 -0.34 -5.86 17.16
C ASP A 106 -0.91 -6.31 15.82
N TYR A 107 -1.40 -7.55 15.76
CA TYR A 107 -1.96 -8.11 14.55
C TYR A 107 -3.20 -8.94 14.81
N GLU A 108 -4.06 -8.99 13.81
CA GLU A 108 -5.19 -9.89 13.74
C GLU A 108 -5.16 -10.72 12.44
N ILE A 109 -5.93 -11.81 12.44
CA ILE A 109 -6.12 -12.64 11.26
C ILE A 109 -7.62 -12.78 11.04
N GLU A 110 -8.10 -12.30 9.90
CA GLU A 110 -9.49 -12.43 9.47
C GLU A 110 -9.59 -13.44 8.31
N GLU A 111 -10.52 -14.40 8.42
CA GLU A 111 -10.84 -15.33 7.32
C GLU A 111 -11.92 -14.71 6.43
N ILE A 112 -11.68 -14.69 5.13
CA ILE A 112 -12.61 -14.13 4.14
C ILE A 112 -13.04 -15.18 3.11
N ASP A 113 -14.21 -14.98 2.52
CA ASP A 113 -14.62 -15.66 1.30
C ASP A 113 -13.90 -15.03 0.10
N LEU A 114 -13.32 -15.85 -0.79
CA LEU A 114 -12.74 -15.33 -2.03
C LEU A 114 -13.84 -15.00 -3.04
N GLU A 115 -13.73 -13.85 -3.71
CA GLU A 115 -14.78 -13.33 -4.61
C GLU A 115 -15.17 -14.31 -5.72
N ASP A 116 -14.19 -15.06 -6.24
CA ASP A 116 -14.39 -16.00 -7.33
C ASP A 116 -14.96 -17.36 -6.88
N ASN A 117 -14.90 -17.67 -5.57
CA ASN A 117 -15.37 -18.94 -5.03
C ASN A 117 -15.59 -18.89 -3.49
N GLU A 118 -16.86 -18.78 -3.05
CA GLU A 118 -17.24 -18.83 -1.63
C GLU A 118 -16.89 -20.15 -0.91
N GLU A 119 -16.49 -21.22 -1.63
CA GLU A 119 -15.97 -22.45 -1.01
C GLU A 119 -14.46 -22.36 -0.70
N GLU A 120 -13.76 -21.39 -1.28
CA GLU A 120 -12.36 -21.08 -1.02
C GLU A 120 -12.23 -19.91 -0.06
N LYS A 121 -11.30 -20.04 0.88
CA LYS A 121 -11.09 -19.07 1.95
C LYS A 121 -9.74 -18.38 1.78
N GLY A 122 -9.75 -17.06 1.92
CA GLY A 122 -8.56 -16.22 2.07
C GLY A 122 -8.33 -15.86 3.53
N GLN A 123 -7.17 -15.29 3.82
CA GLN A 123 -6.85 -14.75 5.14
C GLN A 123 -6.21 -13.37 5.02
N TRP A 124 -6.82 -12.36 5.62
CA TRP A 124 -6.15 -11.10 5.89
C TRP A 124 -5.33 -11.23 7.15
N LEU A 125 -4.04 -10.93 7.07
CA LEU A 125 -3.16 -10.69 8.21
C LEU A 125 -2.96 -9.18 8.33
N ILE A 126 -3.54 -8.59 9.36
CA ILE A 126 -3.67 -7.14 9.54
C ILE A 126 -2.75 -6.70 10.66
N PHE A 127 -1.88 -5.73 10.41
CA PHE A 127 -1.02 -5.11 11.44
C PHE A 127 -1.44 -3.66 11.67
N ASP A 128 -2.28 -3.43 12.67
CA ASP A 128 -2.78 -2.10 13.04
C ASP A 128 -1.65 -1.13 13.41
N ASP A 129 -0.60 -1.63 14.07
CA ASP A 129 0.54 -0.81 14.50
C ASP A 129 1.48 -0.42 13.35
N ALA A 130 1.35 -1.07 12.19
CA ALA A 130 2.11 -0.80 10.97
C ALA A 130 1.27 -0.18 9.85
N LEU A 131 -0.06 -0.22 9.98
CA LEU A 131 -1.02 0.07 8.91
C LEU A 131 -0.70 -0.72 7.63
N ILE A 132 -0.48 -2.03 7.79
CA ILE A 132 -0.17 -2.96 6.69
C ILE A 132 -1.04 -4.21 6.79
N ASP A 133 -1.66 -4.55 5.67
CA ASP A 133 -2.48 -5.75 5.51
C ASP A 133 -1.88 -6.66 4.45
N PHE A 134 -1.87 -7.96 4.75
CA PHE A 134 -1.35 -9.01 3.87
C PHE A 134 -2.47 -9.99 3.54
N LEU A 135 -2.83 -10.11 2.26
CA LEU A 135 -3.79 -11.10 1.80
C LEU A 135 -3.10 -12.42 1.48
N PHE A 136 -3.52 -13.49 2.15
CA PHE A 136 -3.10 -14.84 1.84
C PHE A 136 -4.23 -15.63 1.17
N GLU A 137 -3.94 -16.18 -0.01
CA GLU A 137 -4.82 -17.06 -0.77
C GLU A 137 -4.13 -18.40 -0.98
N GLU A 138 -4.82 -19.50 -0.67
CA GLU A 138 -4.24 -20.86 -0.68
C GLU A 138 -2.91 -20.98 0.11
N GLY A 139 -2.75 -20.16 1.15
CA GLY A 139 -1.54 -20.11 1.98
C GLY A 139 -0.34 -19.38 1.34
N LYS A 140 -0.56 -18.63 0.27
CA LYS A 140 0.46 -17.76 -0.37
C LYS A 140 0.03 -16.31 -0.29
N LEU A 141 0.98 -15.43 -0.04
CA LEU A 141 0.76 -14.00 -0.12
C LEU A 141 0.42 -13.63 -1.57
N SER A 142 -0.73 -13.02 -1.78
CA SER A 142 -1.18 -12.55 -3.09
C SER A 142 -1.21 -11.03 -3.19
N ASN A 143 -1.39 -10.33 -2.07
CA ASN A 143 -1.48 -8.88 -2.05
C ASN A 143 -0.98 -8.27 -0.75
N ILE A 144 -0.41 -7.07 -0.82
CA ILE A 144 -0.12 -6.22 0.34
C ILE A 144 -0.75 -4.86 0.10
N ASN A 145 -1.51 -4.37 1.07
CA ASN A 145 -1.92 -2.96 1.16
C ASN A 145 -1.23 -2.32 2.37
N TRP A 146 -0.69 -1.10 2.20
CA TRP A 146 -0.18 -0.35 3.34
C TRP A 146 -0.42 1.14 3.21
N GLY A 147 -0.51 1.80 4.36
CA GLY A 147 -0.73 3.24 4.49
C GLY A 147 0.16 3.88 5.55
N ALA A 148 -0.14 5.13 5.83
CA ALA A 148 0.33 5.86 7.00
C ALA A 148 -0.87 6.58 7.66
N PRO A 149 -0.74 6.97 8.95
CA PRO A 149 -1.76 7.81 9.56
C PRO A 149 -1.84 9.12 8.78
N LEU A 150 -3.06 9.53 8.45
CA LEU A 150 -3.32 10.87 7.96
C LEU A 150 -3.28 11.79 9.18
N ASP A 151 -2.14 12.41 9.46
CA ASP A 151 -2.11 13.49 10.45
C ASP A 151 -2.75 14.73 9.79
N ASP A 152 -3.99 15.06 10.20
CA ASP A 152 -4.73 16.27 9.79
C ASP A 152 -3.89 17.57 9.92
N ASP A 153 -2.83 17.57 10.75
CA ASP A 153 -1.95 18.72 10.99
C ASP A 153 -0.74 18.80 10.01
N ASP A 154 -0.34 17.72 9.33
CA ASP A 154 0.88 17.68 8.50
C ASP A 154 0.65 18.08 7.03
N TYR A 155 -0.61 18.18 6.58
CA TYR A 155 -0.97 18.53 5.19
C TYR A 155 -1.07 20.03 4.90
N TYR A 156 -0.83 20.89 5.90
CA TYR A 156 -0.70 22.34 5.66
C TYR A 156 0.66 22.64 5.03
N TYR A 157 0.72 22.60 3.69
CA TYR A 157 1.79 23.26 2.97
C TYR A 157 1.72 24.77 3.24
N ASP A 158 2.76 25.30 3.88
CA ASP A 158 3.01 26.75 3.94
C ASP A 158 3.10 27.24 2.48
N ASP A 159 2.03 27.88 2.00
CA ASP A 159 2.05 28.76 0.84
C ASP A 159 3.03 29.90 1.14
N GLU A 160 4.33 29.67 0.94
CA GLU A 160 5.32 30.75 0.96
C GLU A 160 5.18 31.61 -0.32
N ASP A 161 4.50 32.75 -0.11
CA ASP A 161 4.51 34.05 -0.82
C ASP A 161 5.44 34.27 -2.05
#